data_AF-A0A8B8E9C3-F1
#
_entry.id   AF-A0A8B8E9C3-F1
#
_cell.length_a   1.000
_cell.length_b   1.000
_cell.length_c   1.000
_cell.angle_alpha   90.00
_cell.angle_beta   90.00
_cell.angle_gamma   90.00
#
_symmetry.space_group_name_H-M   'P 1'
#
loop_
_entity.id
_entity.type
_entity.pdbx_description
1 polymer ?
#
loop_
_entity_poly.entity_id
_entity_poly.type
_entity_poly.pdbx_seq_one_letter_code
_entity_poly.pdbx_strand_id
1 'polypeptide(L)'
;MKAVRHAFVDPVQLLCTKHLKDNVRRYLKDKEGCSTKDRERIVSTIFGQEGIINADDSFSYDSKTADLDSHLKQKFPQFQQHFETRLKPLLQKHVYNPLQTGIIKEQWTNNNSESMNNRLKQSLNWKPHKIPELITKINEISAIQFHDLRCALHGNGNYILEDTMKQHKVAPDVWLKLSRSEKNRRVWKLLGQKPVAPDRTNYIKSSNYSFQIPPTSKVAQKPCQRKRPKAERTRR
;
A
#
# COMPACT_ATOMS: atom_id res chain seq x y z
N MET A 1 -12.77 -8.34 -7.87
CA MET A 1 -12.69 -9.09 -6.59
C MET A 1 -12.28 -10.55 -6.75
N LYS A 2 -12.79 -11.28 -7.74
CA LYS A 2 -12.39 -12.67 -8.00
C LYS A 2 -10.88 -12.85 -8.20
N ALA A 3 -10.23 -11.91 -8.90
CA ALA A 3 -8.79 -11.97 -9.18
C ALA A 3 -7.89 -11.93 -7.93
N VAL A 4 -8.15 -11.04 -6.96
CA VAL A 4 -7.33 -10.92 -5.75
C VAL A 4 -7.43 -12.18 -4.89
N ARG A 5 -8.66 -12.70 -4.70
CA ARG A 5 -8.88 -13.94 -3.93
C ARG A 5 -8.37 -15.20 -4.66
N HIS A 6 -8.16 -15.12 -5.96
CA HIS A 6 -7.57 -16.20 -6.73
C HIS A 6 -6.04 -16.22 -6.59
N ALA A 7 -5.41 -15.04 -6.49
CA ALA A 7 -3.96 -14.90 -6.42
C ALA A 7 -3.40 -14.95 -4.99
N PHE A 8 -4.19 -14.56 -3.99
CA PHE A 8 -3.78 -14.51 -2.59
C PHE A 8 -4.72 -15.35 -1.74
N VAL A 9 -4.13 -16.18 -0.87
CA VAL A 9 -4.87 -16.95 0.15
C VAL A 9 -5.23 -15.98 1.28
N ASP A 10 -6.53 -15.88 1.58
CA ASP A 10 -7.11 -15.02 2.64
C ASP A 10 -6.61 -13.56 2.70
N PRO A 11 -6.76 -12.78 1.61
CA PRO A 11 -6.29 -11.40 1.59
C PRO A 11 -7.17 -10.51 2.47
N VAL A 12 -6.54 -9.76 3.37
CA VAL A 12 -7.19 -8.65 4.08
C VAL A 12 -7.29 -7.47 3.12
N GLN A 13 -8.52 -7.08 2.80
CA GLN A 13 -8.78 -5.97 1.89
C GLN A 13 -9.07 -4.70 2.66
N LEU A 14 -8.30 -3.66 2.37
CA LEU A 14 -8.47 -2.31 2.89
C LEU A 14 -9.08 -1.41 1.81
N LEU A 15 -10.00 -0.53 2.21
CA LEU A 15 -10.56 0.49 1.32
C LEU A 15 -10.01 1.87 1.68
N CYS A 16 -9.72 2.67 0.65
CA CYS A 16 -9.27 4.05 0.82
C CYS A 16 -10.41 4.89 1.41
N THR A 17 -10.25 5.40 2.63
CA THR A 17 -11.30 6.17 3.33
C THR A 17 -11.61 7.48 2.62
N LYS A 18 -10.62 8.11 1.99
CA LYS A 18 -10.81 9.31 1.14
C LYS A 18 -11.79 9.05 0.00
N HIS A 19 -11.61 7.95 -0.74
CA HIS A 19 -12.52 7.60 -1.83
C HIS A 19 -13.92 7.24 -1.34
N LEU A 20 -14.04 6.55 -0.20
CA LEU A 20 -15.34 6.27 0.40
C LEU A 20 -16.05 7.58 0.78
N LYS A 21 -15.34 8.53 1.39
CA LYS A 21 -15.83 9.86 1.73
C LYS A 21 -16.32 10.62 0.50
N ASP A 22 -15.55 10.63 -0.57
CA ASP A 22 -15.90 11.31 -1.82
C ASP A 22 -17.09 10.64 -2.53
N ASN A 23 -17.17 9.31 -2.49
CA ASN A 23 -18.30 8.57 -3.04
C ASN A 23 -19.60 8.89 -2.30
N VAL A 24 -19.56 8.95 -0.96
CA VAL A 24 -20.71 9.37 -0.15
C VAL A 24 -21.12 10.80 -0.49
N ARG A 25 -20.17 11.73 -0.56
CA ARG A 25 -20.45 13.12 -0.95
C ARG A 25 -21.14 13.21 -2.31
N ARG A 26 -20.61 12.50 -3.31
CA ARG A 26 -21.18 12.47 -4.66
C ARG A 26 -22.58 11.86 -4.67
N TYR A 27 -22.78 10.74 -3.97
CA TYR A 27 -24.11 10.13 -3.90
C TYR A 27 -25.13 11.08 -3.29
N LEU A 28 -24.82 11.67 -2.12
CA LEU A 28 -25.70 12.63 -1.45
C LEU A 28 -25.98 13.86 -2.31
N LYS A 29 -25.01 14.34 -3.09
CA LYS A 29 -25.21 15.47 -4.01
C LYS A 29 -26.07 15.07 -5.22
N ASP A 30 -25.65 14.03 -5.93
CA ASP A 30 -26.11 13.76 -7.30
C ASP A 30 -27.36 12.88 -7.33
N LYS A 31 -27.62 12.10 -6.27
CA LYS A 31 -28.80 11.22 -6.16
C LYS A 31 -29.87 11.76 -5.22
N GLU A 32 -29.46 12.28 -4.05
CA GLU A 32 -30.42 12.83 -3.08
C GLU A 32 -30.69 14.33 -3.25
N GLY A 33 -29.84 15.06 -3.98
CA GLY A 33 -29.93 16.53 -4.03
C GLY A 33 -29.65 17.21 -2.69
N CYS A 34 -28.88 16.55 -1.81
CA CYS A 34 -28.64 16.97 -0.43
C CYS A 34 -27.90 18.31 -0.34
N SER A 35 -28.31 19.16 0.62
CA SER A 35 -27.63 20.43 0.90
C SER A 35 -26.17 20.21 1.30
N THR A 36 -25.29 21.18 1.03
CA THR A 36 -23.89 21.08 1.46
C THR A 36 -23.76 20.90 2.98
N LYS A 37 -24.64 21.53 3.76
CA LYS A 37 -24.63 21.44 5.23
C LYS A 37 -25.00 20.03 5.72
N ASP A 38 -26.09 19.47 5.22
CA ASP A 38 -26.52 18.12 5.59
C ASP A 38 -25.52 17.07 5.10
N ARG A 39 -24.97 17.25 3.88
CA ARG A 39 -23.94 16.37 3.32
C ARG A 39 -22.70 16.31 4.20
N GLU A 40 -22.14 17.45 4.59
CA GLU A 40 -20.95 17.47 5.44
C GLU A 40 -21.25 16.96 6.86
N ARG A 41 -22.47 17.16 7.37
CA ARG A 41 -22.90 16.54 8.64
C ARG A 41 -22.87 15.02 8.56
N ILE A 42 -23.53 14.41 7.56
CA ILE A 42 -23.54 12.95 7.37
C ILE A 42 -22.12 12.41 7.20
N VAL A 43 -21.33 13.09 6.37
CA VAL A 43 -19.92 12.73 6.13
C VAL A 43 -19.10 12.82 7.42
N SER A 44 -19.30 13.83 8.25
CA SER A 44 -18.63 13.96 9.55
C SER A 44 -19.10 12.89 10.54
N THR A 45 -20.37 12.51 10.54
CA THR A 45 -20.89 11.42 11.38
C THR A 45 -20.25 10.08 11.01
N ILE A 46 -19.98 9.82 9.73
CA ILE A 46 -19.36 8.57 9.30
C ILE A 46 -17.83 8.62 9.46
N PHE A 47 -17.17 9.67 8.94
CA PHE A 47 -15.71 9.75 8.73
C PHE A 47 -15.01 10.81 9.59
N GLY A 48 -15.73 11.57 10.42
CA GLY A 48 -15.15 12.58 11.30
C GLY A 48 -14.29 11.95 12.40
N GLN A 49 -13.61 12.80 13.18
CA GLN A 49 -12.74 12.35 14.26
C GLN A 49 -13.49 11.47 15.26
N GLU A 50 -14.70 11.89 15.64
CA GLU A 50 -15.66 11.15 16.47
C GLU A 50 -16.65 10.28 15.65
N GLY A 51 -16.35 10.04 14.37
CA GLY A 51 -17.24 9.36 13.45
C GLY A 51 -17.38 7.85 13.72
N ILE A 52 -18.35 7.21 13.06
CA ILE A 52 -18.65 5.78 13.17
C ILE A 52 -17.38 4.92 12.98
N ILE A 53 -16.56 5.23 11.97
CA ILE A 53 -15.38 4.40 11.66
C ILE A 53 -14.26 4.48 12.71
N ASN A 54 -14.31 5.49 13.58
CA ASN A 54 -13.34 5.71 14.66
C ASN A 54 -13.96 5.37 16.03
N ALA A 55 -15.08 4.65 16.08
CA ALA A 55 -15.62 4.17 17.34
C ALA A 55 -14.59 3.29 18.07
N ASP A 56 -14.49 3.45 19.39
CA ASP A 56 -13.50 2.74 20.21
C ASP A 56 -13.82 1.24 20.31
N ASP A 57 -15.10 0.89 20.28
CA ASP A 57 -15.59 -0.47 20.49
C ASP A 57 -16.84 -0.77 19.63
N SER A 58 -17.22 -2.05 19.57
CA SER A 58 -18.34 -2.52 18.76
C SER A 58 -19.70 -1.98 19.19
N PHE A 59 -19.92 -1.76 20.50
CA PHE A 59 -21.18 -1.21 20.99
C PHE A 59 -21.32 0.26 20.58
N SER A 60 -20.25 1.03 20.71
CA SER A 60 -20.15 2.41 20.24
C SER A 60 -20.35 2.51 18.73
N TYR A 61 -19.77 1.58 17.96
CA TYR A 61 -19.97 1.50 16.51
C TYR A 61 -21.45 1.24 16.16
N ASP A 62 -22.08 0.25 16.79
CA ASP A 62 -23.46 -0.13 16.52
C ASP A 62 -24.44 0.98 16.93
N SER A 63 -24.22 1.60 18.09
CA SER A 63 -25.03 2.73 18.56
C SER A 63 -24.95 3.93 17.61
N LYS A 64 -23.72 4.39 17.25
CA LYS A 64 -23.55 5.51 16.32
C LYS A 64 -24.14 5.20 14.94
N THR A 65 -24.09 3.93 14.52
CA THR A 65 -24.68 3.50 13.25
C THR A 65 -26.21 3.51 13.29
N ALA A 66 -26.82 3.08 14.40
CA ALA A 66 -28.28 3.12 14.58
C ALA A 66 -28.82 4.55 14.65
N ASP A 67 -28.09 5.47 15.28
CA ASP A 67 -28.44 6.89 15.32
C ASP A 67 -28.40 7.52 13.92
N LEU A 68 -27.36 7.21 13.14
CA LEU A 68 -27.27 7.65 11.75
C LEU A 68 -28.39 7.03 10.91
N ASP A 69 -28.66 5.72 11.06
CA ASP A 69 -29.72 5.04 10.31
C ASP A 69 -31.09 5.70 10.54
N SER A 70 -31.42 6.00 11.80
CA SER A 70 -32.65 6.71 12.19
C SER A 70 -32.73 8.09 11.53
N HIS A 71 -31.62 8.85 11.53
CA HIS A 71 -31.55 10.15 10.87
C HIS A 71 -31.74 10.05 9.35
N LEU A 72 -31.07 9.08 8.72
CA LEU A 72 -31.15 8.87 7.28
C LEU A 72 -32.54 8.38 6.86
N LYS A 73 -33.18 7.52 7.64
CA LYS A 73 -34.53 7.02 7.35
C LYS A 73 -35.57 8.14 7.31
N GLN A 74 -35.41 9.15 8.16
CA GLN A 74 -36.32 10.30 8.22
C GLN A 74 -36.11 11.28 7.07
N LYS A 75 -34.86 11.58 6.69
CA LYS A 75 -34.53 12.65 5.73
C LYS A 75 -34.10 12.18 4.35
N PHE A 76 -33.44 11.03 4.25
CA PHE A 76 -32.76 10.54 3.04
C PHE A 76 -32.99 9.03 2.85
N PRO A 77 -34.24 8.57 2.64
CA PRO A 77 -34.58 7.15 2.66
C PRO A 77 -33.88 6.34 1.55
N GLN A 78 -33.62 6.94 0.39
CA GLN A 78 -32.86 6.28 -0.68
C GLN A 78 -31.40 6.07 -0.29
N PHE A 79 -30.77 7.08 0.33
CA PHE A 79 -29.43 6.94 0.86
C PHE A 79 -29.36 6.00 2.06
N GLN A 80 -30.40 5.95 2.91
CA GLN A 80 -30.50 4.98 4.00
C GLN A 80 -30.45 3.55 3.46
N GLN A 81 -31.23 3.24 2.42
CA GLN A 81 -31.18 1.93 1.77
C GLN A 81 -29.79 1.63 1.20
N HIS A 82 -29.14 2.61 0.57
CA HIS A 82 -27.78 2.47 0.07
C HIS A 82 -26.76 2.25 1.21
N PHE A 83 -26.96 2.96 2.32
CA PHE A 83 -26.13 2.88 3.51
C PHE A 83 -26.17 1.46 4.08
N GLU A 84 -27.37 0.92 4.35
CA GLU A 84 -27.49 -0.41 4.96
C GLU A 84 -27.12 -1.55 4.04
N THR A 85 -27.52 -1.49 2.77
CA THR A 85 -27.27 -2.62 1.86
C THR A 85 -25.83 -2.67 1.37
N ARG A 86 -25.13 -1.53 1.31
CA ARG A 86 -23.81 -1.45 0.68
C ARG A 86 -22.75 -0.81 1.56
N LEU A 87 -22.99 0.41 2.04
CA LEU A 87 -21.91 1.18 2.67
C LEU A 87 -21.53 0.64 4.05
N LYS A 88 -22.50 0.40 4.93
CA LYS A 88 -22.27 -0.14 6.28
C LYS A 88 -21.51 -1.47 6.26
N PRO A 89 -21.88 -2.49 5.44
CA PRO A 89 -21.09 -3.71 5.34
C PRO A 89 -19.65 -3.48 4.86
N LEU A 90 -19.43 -2.53 3.94
CA LEU A 90 -18.10 -2.17 3.45
C LEU A 90 -17.26 -1.48 4.53
N LEU A 91 -17.85 -0.53 5.26
CA LEU A 91 -17.20 0.19 6.35
C LEU A 91 -16.80 -0.79 7.47
N GLN A 92 -17.73 -1.64 7.89
CA GLN A 92 -17.48 -2.61 8.95
C GLN A 92 -16.33 -3.56 8.56
N LYS A 93 -16.43 -4.18 7.38
CA LYS A 93 -15.49 -5.23 6.96
C LYS A 93 -14.11 -4.71 6.57
N HIS A 94 -14.03 -3.57 5.91
CA HIS A 94 -12.81 -3.13 5.22
C HIS A 94 -12.18 -1.86 5.80
N VAL A 95 -12.81 -1.24 6.81
CA VAL A 95 -12.31 -0.03 7.46
C VAL A 95 -12.26 -0.24 8.98
N TYR A 96 -13.41 -0.45 9.61
CA TYR A 96 -13.54 -0.56 11.06
C TYR A 96 -12.84 -1.81 11.63
N ASN A 97 -13.16 -3.02 11.15
CA ASN A 97 -12.55 -4.25 11.66
C ASN A 97 -11.02 -4.27 11.50
N PRO A 98 -10.42 -3.84 10.37
CA PRO A 98 -8.97 -3.71 10.25
C PRO A 98 -8.30 -2.72 11.23
N LEU A 99 -8.99 -1.64 11.61
CA LEU A 99 -8.51 -0.71 12.63
C LEU A 99 -8.54 -1.36 14.02
N GLN A 100 -9.64 -2.03 14.37
CA GLN A 100 -9.82 -2.69 15.66
C GLN A 100 -8.87 -3.88 15.87
N THR A 101 -8.59 -4.62 14.81
CA THR A 101 -7.65 -5.76 14.84
C THR A 101 -6.17 -5.32 14.83
N GLY A 102 -5.90 -4.02 14.68
CA GLY A 102 -4.53 -3.49 14.62
C GLY A 102 -3.78 -3.78 13.32
N ILE A 103 -4.46 -4.31 12.29
CA ILE A 103 -3.88 -4.55 10.96
C ILE A 103 -3.41 -3.21 10.35
N ILE A 104 -4.16 -2.15 10.61
CA ILE A 104 -3.78 -0.77 10.33
C ILE A 104 -3.91 0.06 11.60
N LYS A 105 -2.97 0.98 11.82
CA LYS A 105 -2.98 1.89 12.99
C LYS A 105 -3.81 3.15 12.76
N GLU A 106 -4.01 3.52 11.51
CA GLU A 106 -4.70 4.73 11.09
C GLU A 106 -5.53 4.45 9.85
N GLN A 107 -6.46 5.36 9.54
CA GLN A 107 -7.32 5.26 8.37
C GLN A 107 -6.49 5.12 7.09
N TRP A 108 -6.70 4.03 6.36
CA TRP A 108 -5.98 3.77 5.12
C TRP A 108 -6.38 4.77 4.03
N THR A 109 -5.41 5.49 3.50
CA THR A 109 -5.56 6.35 2.32
C THR A 109 -4.53 5.96 1.28
N ASN A 110 -4.89 5.98 -0.01
CA ASN A 110 -3.95 5.59 -1.07
C ASN A 110 -2.92 6.69 -1.41
N ASN A 111 -2.83 7.76 -0.60
CA ASN A 111 -2.36 9.11 -0.97
C ASN A 111 -1.11 9.16 -1.86
N ASN A 112 -0.19 8.19 -1.79
CA ASN A 112 0.95 8.08 -2.70
C ASN A 112 0.58 7.84 -4.19
N SER A 113 -0.39 6.97 -4.48
CA SER A 113 -0.81 6.67 -5.86
C SER A 113 -1.71 7.77 -6.43
N GLU A 114 -2.60 8.33 -5.62
CA GLU A 114 -3.38 9.52 -5.97
C GLU A 114 -2.51 10.77 -6.10
N SER A 115 -1.50 10.96 -5.24
CA SER A 115 -0.55 12.10 -5.32
C SER A 115 0.15 12.14 -6.67
N MET A 116 0.64 11.00 -7.16
CA MET A 116 1.34 10.93 -8.43
C MET A 116 0.42 11.11 -9.63
N ASN A 117 -0.75 10.44 -9.61
CA ASN A 117 -1.76 10.63 -10.65
C ASN A 117 -2.31 12.05 -10.65
N ASN A 118 -2.48 12.66 -9.47
CA ASN A 118 -2.93 14.03 -9.34
C ASN A 118 -1.85 15.02 -9.78
N ARG A 119 -0.58 14.81 -9.41
CA ARG A 119 0.56 15.59 -9.91
C ARG A 119 0.67 15.52 -11.43
N LEU A 120 0.46 14.34 -12.02
CA LEU A 120 0.42 14.16 -13.47
C LEU A 120 -0.77 14.87 -14.11
N LYS A 121 -1.97 14.73 -13.54
CA LYS A 121 -3.17 15.41 -14.05
C LYS A 121 -3.06 16.93 -13.92
N GLN A 122 -2.49 17.43 -12.83
CA GLN A 122 -2.21 18.85 -12.62
C GLN A 122 -1.16 19.37 -13.61
N SER A 123 -0.05 18.66 -13.80
CA SER A 123 0.99 19.09 -14.76
C SER A 123 0.51 19.09 -16.21
N LEU A 124 -0.52 18.31 -16.53
CA LEU A 124 -1.18 18.24 -17.84
C LEU A 124 -2.46 19.07 -17.91
N ASN A 125 -2.81 19.86 -16.88
CA ASN A 125 -4.06 20.62 -16.80
C ASN A 125 -5.31 19.79 -17.14
N TRP A 126 -5.30 18.50 -16.82
CA TRP A 126 -6.39 17.55 -17.11
C TRP A 126 -6.76 17.40 -18.60
N LYS A 127 -5.86 17.77 -19.51
CA LYS A 127 -6.09 17.71 -20.97
C LYS A 127 -5.35 16.54 -21.63
N PRO A 128 -5.88 15.97 -22.72
CA PRO A 128 -5.13 15.06 -23.57
C PRO A 128 -3.85 15.72 -24.11
N HIS A 129 -2.74 14.97 -24.13
CA HIS A 129 -1.45 15.43 -24.64
C HIS A 129 -0.90 14.40 -25.63
N LYS A 130 0.04 14.82 -26.48
CA LYS A 130 0.75 13.89 -27.37
C LYS A 130 1.62 12.96 -26.52
N ILE A 131 1.74 11.70 -26.96
CA ILE A 131 2.50 10.67 -26.23
C ILE A 131 3.92 11.13 -25.83
N PRO A 132 4.71 11.81 -26.69
CA PRO A 132 6.05 12.27 -26.30
C PRO A 132 6.06 13.28 -25.14
N GLU A 133 5.10 14.20 -25.10
CA GLU A 133 4.95 15.18 -24.02
C GLU A 133 4.55 14.48 -22.72
N LEU A 134 3.64 13.50 -22.81
CA LEU A 134 3.23 12.68 -21.68
C LEU A 134 4.41 11.90 -21.10
N ILE A 135 5.25 11.27 -21.95
CA ILE A 135 6.46 10.55 -21.53
C ILE A 135 7.41 11.51 -20.79
N THR A 136 7.60 12.72 -21.33
CA THR A 136 8.46 13.74 -20.71
C THR A 136 7.93 14.12 -19.33
N LYS A 137 6.62 14.38 -19.19
CA LYS A 137 6.00 14.70 -17.89
C LYS A 137 6.06 13.55 -16.89
N ILE A 138 5.87 12.31 -17.32
CA ILE A 138 6.02 11.14 -16.45
C ILE A 138 7.46 11.06 -15.93
N ASN A 139 8.46 11.28 -16.78
CA ASN A 139 9.86 11.28 -16.38
C ASN A 139 10.19 12.41 -15.39
N GLU A 140 9.64 13.61 -15.59
CA GLU A 140 9.80 14.74 -14.65
C GLU A 140 9.25 14.38 -13.25
N ILE A 141 8.04 13.82 -13.18
CA ILE A 141 7.42 13.48 -11.89
C ILE A 141 8.12 12.28 -11.26
N SER A 142 8.52 11.29 -12.05
CA SER A 142 9.34 10.18 -11.58
C SER A 142 10.66 10.68 -10.98
N ALA A 143 11.30 11.68 -11.59
CA ALA A 143 12.54 12.25 -11.08
C ALA A 143 12.39 12.82 -9.65
N ILE A 144 11.21 13.33 -9.28
CA ILE A 144 10.90 13.78 -7.91
C ILE A 144 10.92 12.58 -6.95
N GLN A 145 10.29 11.46 -7.29
CA GLN A 145 10.34 10.26 -6.45
C GLN A 145 11.76 9.72 -6.30
N PHE A 146 12.53 9.72 -7.40
CA PHE A 146 13.95 9.35 -7.37
C PHE A 146 14.78 10.32 -6.51
N HIS A 147 14.39 11.59 -6.41
CA HIS A 147 15.04 12.55 -5.52
C HIS A 147 14.77 12.19 -4.05
N ASP A 148 13.52 11.95 -3.68
CA ASP A 148 13.15 11.55 -2.31
C ASP A 148 13.86 10.25 -1.89
N LEU A 149 13.93 9.26 -2.78
CA LEU A 149 14.69 8.01 -2.59
C LEU A 149 16.19 8.26 -2.39
N ARG A 150 16.80 9.17 -3.15
CA ARG A 150 18.21 9.55 -2.98
C ARG A 150 18.45 10.18 -1.62
N CYS A 151 17.55 11.06 -1.18
CA CYS A 151 17.63 11.72 0.11
C CYS A 151 17.56 10.69 1.26
N ALA A 152 16.65 9.71 1.16
CA ALA A 152 16.53 8.64 2.14
C ALA A 152 17.81 7.79 2.27
N LEU A 153 18.52 7.54 1.16
CA LEU A 153 19.77 6.76 1.18
C LEU A 153 20.85 7.41 2.05
N HIS A 154 20.90 8.73 2.15
CA HIS A 154 21.87 9.43 3.00
C HIS A 154 21.25 10.08 4.24
N GLY A 155 20.04 9.65 4.62
CA GLY A 155 19.38 10.07 5.86
C GLY A 155 18.94 11.54 5.87
N ASN A 156 18.57 12.10 4.72
CA ASN A 156 17.99 13.44 4.62
C ASN A 156 16.57 13.38 4.03
N GLY A 157 15.78 14.43 4.21
CA GLY A 157 14.41 14.54 3.70
C GLY A 157 13.38 13.80 4.56
N ASN A 158 12.18 13.62 4.00
CA ASN A 158 11.01 13.16 4.76
C ASN A 158 10.89 11.63 4.91
N TYR A 159 11.80 10.87 4.30
CA TYR A 159 11.73 9.42 4.22
C TYR A 159 12.99 8.79 4.80
N ILE A 160 12.82 7.65 5.47
CA ILE A 160 13.89 6.84 6.04
C ILE A 160 13.82 5.42 5.48
N LEU A 161 14.97 4.73 5.45
CA LEU A 161 15.02 3.32 5.08
C LEU A 161 14.47 2.44 6.21
N GLU A 162 13.65 1.46 5.86
CA GLU A 162 13.23 0.41 6.78
C GLU A 162 14.43 -0.42 7.26
N ASP A 163 14.27 -1.11 8.40
CA ASP A 163 15.31 -1.95 9.01
C ASP A 163 15.88 -3.00 8.04
N THR A 164 15.03 -3.58 7.21
CA THR A 164 15.39 -4.58 6.19
C THR A 164 16.22 -4.01 5.03
N MET A 165 16.27 -2.68 4.91
CA MET A 165 16.92 -1.94 3.84
C MET A 165 18.05 -1.04 4.34
N LYS A 166 18.35 -1.02 5.65
CA LYS A 166 19.39 -0.19 6.27
C LYS A 166 20.78 -0.38 5.66
N GLN A 167 21.08 -1.55 5.11
CA GLN A 167 22.35 -1.82 4.41
C GLN A 167 22.57 -0.94 3.17
N HIS A 168 21.52 -0.31 2.63
CA HIS A 168 21.66 0.63 1.51
C HIS A 168 22.03 2.03 1.97
N LYS A 169 21.98 2.33 3.27
CA LYS A 169 22.33 3.64 3.80
C LYS A 169 23.78 3.98 3.42
N VAL A 170 23.98 5.21 2.96
CA VAL A 170 25.28 5.77 2.59
C VAL A 170 25.52 6.98 3.48
N ALA A 171 26.69 7.08 4.10
CA ALA A 171 27.02 8.26 4.89
C ALA A 171 27.07 9.52 3.98
N PRO A 172 26.63 10.70 4.45
CA PRO A 172 26.54 11.90 3.61
C PRO A 172 27.86 12.29 2.93
N ASP A 173 28.98 12.17 3.65
CA ASP A 173 30.34 12.43 3.15
C ASP A 173 30.73 11.48 2.01
N VAL A 174 30.35 10.21 2.11
CA VAL A 174 30.54 9.21 1.06
C VAL A 174 29.65 9.53 -0.13
N TRP A 175 28.39 9.90 0.12
CA TRP A 175 27.43 10.23 -0.94
C TRP A 175 27.89 11.41 -1.81
N LEU A 176 28.46 12.45 -1.19
CA LEU A 176 28.98 13.62 -1.90
C LEU A 176 30.10 13.25 -2.88
N LYS A 177 30.95 12.28 -2.53
CA LYS A 177 32.07 11.80 -3.35
C LYS A 177 31.65 10.91 -4.52
N LEU A 178 30.42 10.40 -4.52
CA LEU A 178 29.92 9.55 -5.60
C LEU A 178 29.59 10.37 -6.86
N SER A 179 29.99 9.84 -8.01
CA SER A 179 29.55 10.31 -9.32
C SER A 179 28.04 10.09 -9.54
N ARG A 180 27.47 10.76 -10.55
CA ARG A 180 26.05 10.64 -10.87
C ARG A 180 25.64 9.20 -11.24
N SER A 181 26.51 8.48 -11.96
CA SER A 181 26.27 7.09 -12.34
C SER A 181 26.28 6.15 -11.13
N GLU A 182 27.19 6.37 -10.18
CA GLU A 182 27.26 5.61 -8.93
C GLU A 182 26.05 5.88 -8.02
N LYS A 183 25.64 7.15 -7.89
CA LYS A 183 24.41 7.53 -7.20
C LYS A 183 23.21 6.82 -7.80
N ASN A 184 23.08 6.82 -9.13
CA ASN A 184 22.01 6.10 -9.82
C ASN A 184 22.08 4.60 -9.57
N ARG A 185 23.27 3.98 -9.65
CA ARG A 185 23.45 2.54 -9.38
C ARG A 185 23.00 2.17 -7.97
N ARG A 186 23.29 3.00 -6.96
CA ARG A 186 22.85 2.80 -5.57
C ARG A 186 21.32 2.82 -5.46
N VAL A 187 20.66 3.80 -6.08
CA VAL A 187 19.19 3.89 -6.10
C VAL A 187 18.56 2.69 -6.80
N TRP A 188 19.10 2.29 -7.95
CA TRP A 188 18.62 1.10 -8.67
C TRP A 188 18.86 -0.20 -7.89
N LYS A 189 19.94 -0.29 -7.12
CA LYS A 189 20.20 -1.44 -6.24
C LYS A 189 19.16 -1.53 -5.11
N LEU A 190 18.74 -0.40 -4.55
CA LEU A 190 17.64 -0.34 -3.58
C LEU A 190 16.32 -0.79 -4.22
N LEU A 191 15.96 -0.22 -5.38
CA LEU A 191 14.71 -0.56 -6.07
C LEU A 191 14.66 -2.00 -6.59
N GLY A 192 15.81 -2.58 -6.93
CA GLY A 192 15.93 -3.96 -7.39
C GLY A 192 16.00 -4.99 -6.26
N GLN A 193 16.14 -4.57 -5.00
CA GLN A 193 16.18 -5.51 -3.88
C GLN A 193 14.78 -6.07 -3.63
N LYS A 194 14.64 -7.39 -3.76
CA LYS A 194 13.40 -8.09 -3.39
C LYS A 194 13.18 -8.00 -1.87
N PRO A 195 11.92 -7.95 -1.41
CA PRO A 195 11.61 -8.01 0.01
C PRO A 195 12.32 -9.21 0.64
N VAL A 196 13.16 -8.94 1.65
CA VAL A 196 13.81 -10.00 2.40
C VAL A 196 12.76 -10.50 3.38
N ALA A 197 12.32 -11.75 3.22
CA ALA A 197 11.46 -12.38 4.22
C ALA A 197 12.16 -12.30 5.59
N PRO A 198 11.43 -12.04 6.69
CA PRO A 198 12.01 -11.89 8.02
C PRO A 198 12.79 -13.13 8.47
N ASP A 199 12.52 -14.28 7.84
CA ASP A 199 13.21 -15.53 8.10
C ASP A 199 14.55 -15.58 7.37
N ARG A 200 15.58 -15.03 8.03
CA ARG A 200 17.01 -15.14 7.68
C ARG A 200 17.56 -16.55 7.88
N THR A 201 16.80 -17.57 7.52
CA THR A 201 17.34 -18.90 7.41
C THR A 201 17.34 -19.27 5.95
N ASN A 202 18.48 -19.05 5.30
CA ASN A 202 18.76 -19.72 4.04
C ASN A 202 18.65 -21.22 4.38
N TYR A 203 17.52 -21.85 4.12
CA TYR A 203 17.35 -23.29 4.21
C TYR A 203 16.92 -23.74 2.83
N ILE A 204 17.56 -24.77 2.29
CA ILE A 204 17.07 -25.44 1.09
C ILE A 204 15.87 -26.27 1.55
N LYS A 205 14.69 -25.99 0.99
CA LYS A 205 13.43 -26.63 1.36
C LYS A 205 13.04 -27.69 0.32
N SER A 206 12.46 -28.80 0.76
CA SER A 206 11.86 -29.78 -0.15
C SER A 206 10.67 -29.18 -0.90
N SER A 207 10.29 -29.76 -2.04
CA SER A 207 9.18 -29.28 -2.89
C SER A 207 7.83 -29.20 -2.15
N ASN A 208 7.68 -30.00 -1.09
CA ASN A 208 6.51 -30.07 -0.22
C ASN A 208 6.74 -29.42 1.17
N TYR A 209 7.84 -28.69 1.36
CA TYR A 209 8.19 -27.98 2.59
C TYR A 209 8.33 -28.83 3.88
N SER A 210 8.28 -30.16 3.79
CA SER A 210 8.38 -31.04 4.94
C SER A 210 9.79 -31.18 5.52
N PHE A 211 10.82 -30.78 4.78
CA PHE A 211 12.22 -30.81 5.22
C PHE A 211 12.98 -29.53 4.86
N GLN A 212 13.85 -29.11 5.77
CA GLN A 212 14.69 -27.93 5.64
C GLN A 212 16.15 -28.27 6.02
N ILE A 213 17.11 -27.94 5.16
CA ILE A 213 18.55 -28.16 5.43
C ILE A 213 19.35 -26.86 5.26
N PRO A 214 20.30 -26.55 6.17
CA PRO A 214 21.12 -25.35 6.01
C PRO A 214 22.03 -25.51 4.78
N PRO A 215 22.23 -24.46 3.95
CA PRO A 215 23.09 -24.51 2.80
C PRO A 215 24.52 -24.65 3.31
N THR A 216 25.06 -25.85 3.14
CA THR A 216 26.48 -26.09 3.38
C THR A 216 27.26 -25.42 2.26
N SER A 217 28.14 -24.48 2.62
CA SER A 217 29.06 -23.84 1.66
C SER A 217 30.05 -24.83 1.02
N LYS A 218 30.11 -26.06 1.54
CA LYS A 218 30.92 -27.17 1.06
C LYS A 218 30.01 -28.32 0.68
N VAL A 219 29.98 -28.67 -0.61
CA VAL A 219 29.43 -29.96 -1.07
C VAL A 219 30.10 -31.06 -0.26
N ALA A 220 29.31 -31.85 0.47
CA ALA A 220 29.84 -32.95 1.28
C ALA A 220 30.68 -33.89 0.39
N GLN A 221 31.94 -34.09 0.76
CA GLN A 221 32.77 -35.12 0.14
C GLN A 221 32.29 -36.47 0.66
N LYS A 222 32.03 -37.42 -0.25
CA LYS A 222 31.80 -38.80 0.20
C LYS A 222 33.06 -39.31 0.89
N PRO A 223 32.93 -40.26 1.85
CA PRO A 223 34.09 -40.97 2.39
C PRO A 223 34.96 -41.47 1.22
N CYS A 224 36.26 -41.20 1.26
CA CYS A 224 37.26 -41.49 0.21
C CYS A 224 37.31 -40.55 -1.02
N GLN A 225 36.50 -39.49 -1.09
CA GLN A 225 36.49 -38.58 -2.24
C GLN A 225 37.57 -37.47 -2.13
N ARG A 226 38.73 -37.66 -2.77
CA ARG A 226 39.87 -36.72 -2.73
C ARG A 226 39.73 -35.45 -3.58
N LYS A 227 38.82 -35.41 -4.57
CA LYS A 227 38.62 -34.26 -5.49
C LYS A 227 37.14 -33.91 -5.67
N ARG A 228 36.84 -32.61 -5.89
CA ARG A 228 35.48 -32.11 -6.17
C ARG A 228 34.91 -32.82 -7.41
N PRO A 229 33.63 -33.23 -7.40
CA PRO A 229 33.01 -33.76 -8.61
C PRO A 229 32.89 -32.62 -9.62
N LYS A 230 33.51 -32.76 -10.80
CA LYS A 230 33.18 -31.91 -11.95
C LYS A 230 31.77 -32.29 -12.38
N ALA A 231 30.89 -31.31 -12.53
CA ALA A 231 29.56 -31.54 -13.07
C ALA A 231 29.69 -32.17 -14.46
N GLU A 232 29.29 -33.43 -14.58
CA GLU A 232 29.24 -34.15 -15.83
C GLU A 232 28.08 -33.57 -16.64
N ARG A 233 28.39 -32.94 -17.77
CA ARG A 233 27.36 -32.46 -18.70
C ARG A 233 26.69 -33.69 -19.30
N THR A 234 25.39 -33.81 -19.09
CA THR A 234 24.54 -34.77 -19.81
C THR A 234 24.76 -34.54 -21.31
N ARG A 235 25.32 -35.54 -22.01
CA ARG A 235 25.34 -35.56 -23.47
C ARG A 235 23.88 -35.73 -23.93
N ARG A 236 23.45 -34.88 -24.85
CA ARG A 236 22.20 -35.07 -25.58
C ARG A 236 22.32 -36.27 -26.51
#